data_AF-A0A1C6QM24-F1
#
_entry.id   AF-A0A1C6QM24-F1
#
_cell.length_a   1.000
_cell.length_b   1.000
_cell.length_c   1.000
_cell.angle_alpha   90.00
_cell.angle_beta   90.00
_cell.angle_gamma   90.00
#
_symmetry.space_group_name_H-M   'P 1'
#
loop_
_entity.id
_entity.type
_entity.pdbx_description
1 polymer ?
#
loop_
_entity_poly.entity_id
_entity_poly.type
_entity_poly.pdbx_seq_one_letter_code
_entity_poly.pdbx_strand_id
1 'polypeptide(L)'
;MADSWRALSRAKGLSLRETVIETTGRQSFIGTPEAVAAEMDAYVQTGAADGFILVPHLTPGGLDAFVDRVVPLLQERGVHRTEYSGTTLRAHLGLPESAPRAGERNRNVH
;
A
#
# COMPACT_ATOMS: atom_id res chain seq x y z
N MET A 1 -5.97 7.47 21.97
CA MET A 1 -6.26 6.16 21.35
C MET A 1 -7.44 5.46 22.00
N ALA A 2 -7.42 5.17 23.31
CA ALA A 2 -8.58 4.56 23.98
C ALA A 2 -9.85 5.44 23.94
N ASP A 3 -9.70 6.76 24.10
CA ASP A 3 -10.86 7.67 24.10
C ASP A 3 -11.47 7.89 22.72
N SER A 4 -10.64 7.87 21.65
CA SER A 4 -11.12 7.98 20.28
C SER A 4 -11.93 6.74 19.85
N TRP A 5 -11.54 5.54 20.28
CA TRP A 5 -12.29 4.30 19.98
C TRP A 5 -13.61 4.24 20.75
N ARG A 6 -13.63 4.71 22.01
CA ARG A 6 -14.87 4.84 22.79
C ARG A 6 -15.83 5.84 22.16
N ALA A 7 -15.32 6.97 21.64
CA ALA A 7 -16.14 7.95 20.93
C ALA A 7 -16.73 7.36 19.64
N LEU A 8 -15.92 6.65 18.83
CA LEU A 8 -16.37 5.96 17.62
C LEU A 8 -17.45 4.90 17.91
N SER A 9 -17.20 4.05 18.92
CA SER A 9 -18.15 3.02 19.37
C SER A 9 -19.51 3.61 19.74
N ARG A 10 -19.53 4.70 20.53
CA ARG A 10 -20.78 5.37 20.90
C ARG A 10 -21.48 6.04 19.71
N ALA A 11 -20.73 6.67 18.83
CA ALA A 11 -21.30 7.34 17.65
C ALA A 11 -21.94 6.36 16.67
N LYS A 12 -21.34 5.16 16.50
CA LYS A 12 -21.80 4.13 15.56
C LYS A 12 -22.62 3.00 16.21
N GLY A 13 -22.83 3.05 17.53
CA GLY A 13 -23.54 1.99 18.28
C GLY A 13 -22.84 0.63 18.27
N LEU A 14 -21.51 0.59 18.17
CA LEU A 14 -20.74 -0.65 18.00
C LEU A 14 -20.42 -1.31 19.35
N SER A 15 -20.51 -2.64 19.40
CA SER A 15 -19.94 -3.45 20.49
C SER A 15 -18.40 -3.33 20.53
N LEU A 16 -17.76 -3.78 21.61
CA LEU A 16 -16.30 -3.80 21.71
C LEU A 16 -15.66 -4.59 20.56
N ARG A 17 -16.24 -5.76 20.21
CA ARG A 17 -15.79 -6.60 19.09
C ARG A 17 -15.87 -5.83 17.76
N GLU A 18 -17.00 -5.19 17.49
CA GLU A 18 -17.20 -4.43 16.25
C GLU A 18 -16.33 -3.18 16.19
N THR A 19 -16.09 -2.52 17.33
CA THR A 19 -15.18 -1.36 17.40
C THR A 19 -13.76 -1.76 17.04
N VAL A 20 -13.30 -2.92 17.49
CA VAL A 20 -12.01 -3.49 17.07
C VAL A 20 -12.02 -3.75 15.56
N ILE A 21 -13.03 -4.46 15.04
CA ILE A 21 -13.15 -4.76 13.60
C ILE A 21 -13.15 -3.48 12.76
N GLU A 22 -13.89 -2.46 13.16
CA GLU A 22 -14.02 -1.18 12.45
C GLU A 22 -12.70 -0.39 12.49
N THR A 23 -12.01 -0.41 13.61
CA THR A 23 -10.82 0.45 13.79
C THR A 23 -9.53 -0.23 13.32
N THR A 24 -9.51 -1.56 13.30
CA THR A 24 -8.38 -2.36 12.80
C THR A 24 -8.66 -2.96 11.42
N GLY A 25 -9.89 -2.82 10.92
CA GLY A 25 -10.33 -3.30 9.62
C GLY A 25 -9.58 -2.56 8.53
N ARG A 26 -8.60 -3.23 7.95
CA ARG A 26 -7.98 -2.77 6.72
C ARG A 26 -8.90 -3.14 5.57
N GLN A 27 -8.91 -2.30 4.53
CA GLN A 27 -9.54 -2.66 3.26
C GLN A 27 -9.02 -4.04 2.83
N SER A 28 -9.95 -4.98 2.67
CA SER A 28 -9.66 -6.37 2.39
C SER A 28 -10.18 -6.70 1.00
N PHE A 29 -9.28 -7.06 0.10
CA PHE A 29 -9.63 -7.51 -1.24
C PHE A 29 -9.95 -9.00 -1.20
N ILE A 30 -11.21 -9.36 -1.41
CA ILE A 30 -11.69 -10.73 -1.32
C ILE A 30 -12.45 -11.07 -2.60
N GLY A 31 -11.94 -12.03 -3.37
CA GLY A 31 -12.58 -12.44 -4.61
C GLY A 31 -11.66 -13.27 -5.50
N THR A 32 -12.04 -13.40 -6.77
CA THR A 32 -11.16 -13.97 -7.80
C THR A 32 -10.03 -12.99 -8.14
N PRO A 33 -8.91 -13.46 -8.71
CA PRO A 33 -7.82 -12.57 -9.12
C PRO A 33 -8.28 -11.42 -10.03
N GLU A 34 -9.22 -11.68 -10.94
CA GLU A 34 -9.78 -10.69 -11.86
C GLU A 34 -10.62 -9.64 -11.13
N ALA A 35 -11.44 -10.06 -10.17
CA ALA A 35 -12.25 -9.15 -9.37
C ALA A 35 -11.37 -8.25 -8.51
N VAL A 36 -10.35 -8.82 -7.86
CA VAL A 36 -9.38 -8.05 -7.06
C VAL A 36 -8.60 -7.06 -7.94
N ALA A 37 -8.11 -7.50 -9.11
CA ALA A 37 -7.40 -6.62 -10.03
C ALA A 37 -8.28 -5.48 -10.54
N ALA A 38 -9.55 -5.75 -10.87
CA ALA A 38 -10.51 -4.76 -11.32
C ALA A 38 -10.83 -3.73 -10.23
N GLU A 39 -10.97 -4.17 -8.98
CA GLU A 39 -11.19 -3.27 -7.85
C GLU A 39 -9.99 -2.35 -7.62
N MET A 40 -8.77 -2.91 -7.57
CA MET A 40 -7.54 -2.13 -7.41
C MET A 40 -7.33 -1.12 -8.55
N ASP A 41 -7.59 -1.53 -9.79
CA ASP A 41 -7.57 -0.65 -10.98
C ASP A 41 -8.55 0.53 -10.81
N ALA A 42 -9.79 0.27 -10.41
CA ALA A 42 -10.77 1.33 -10.16
C ALA A 42 -10.29 2.37 -9.12
N TYR A 43 -9.64 1.93 -8.04
CA TYR A 43 -9.06 2.85 -7.05
C TYR A 43 -7.95 3.73 -7.63
N VAL A 44 -7.10 3.18 -8.50
CA VAL A 44 -6.04 3.95 -9.17
C VAL A 44 -6.64 4.93 -10.18
N GLN A 45 -7.55 4.48 -11.04
CA GLN A 45 -8.16 5.33 -12.08
C GLN A 45 -8.97 6.49 -11.51
N THR A 46 -9.57 6.31 -10.33
CA THR A 46 -10.34 7.35 -9.64
C THR A 46 -9.48 8.30 -8.80
N GLY A 47 -8.16 8.06 -8.73
CA GLY A 47 -7.25 8.82 -7.88
C GLY A 47 -7.49 8.59 -6.37
N ALA A 48 -8.21 7.54 -6.01
CA ALA A 48 -8.47 7.19 -4.62
C ALA A 48 -7.26 6.51 -3.95
N ALA A 49 -6.34 5.94 -4.74
CA ALA A 49 -5.06 5.42 -4.27
C ALA A 49 -3.96 5.49 -5.33
N ASP A 50 -2.75 5.93 -4.95
CA ASP A 50 -1.54 5.86 -5.79
C ASP A 50 -0.80 4.51 -5.67
N GLY A 51 -1.20 3.68 -4.70
CA GLY A 51 -0.61 2.39 -4.43
C GLY A 51 -1.16 1.75 -3.16
N PHE A 52 -0.79 0.49 -2.92
CA PHE A 52 -1.32 -0.31 -1.83
C PHE A 52 -0.20 -0.88 -0.96
N ILE A 53 -0.43 -0.90 0.35
CA ILE A 53 0.40 -1.64 1.30
C ILE A 53 -0.31 -2.95 1.60
N LEU A 54 0.25 -4.06 1.10
CA LEU A 54 -0.31 -5.40 1.31
C LEU A 54 0.28 -6.01 2.57
N VAL A 55 -0.59 -6.52 3.45
CA VAL A 55 -0.18 -7.16 4.71
C VAL A 55 -0.75 -8.57 4.75
N PRO A 56 0.03 -9.61 4.37
CA PRO A 56 -0.47 -10.97 4.33
C PRO A 56 -0.70 -11.52 5.75
N HIS A 57 -1.68 -12.41 5.88
CA HIS A 57 -1.96 -13.11 7.15
C HIS A 57 -1.05 -14.32 7.39
N LEU A 58 -0.31 -14.76 6.38
CA LEU A 58 0.61 -15.89 6.43
C LEU A 58 1.98 -15.46 5.90
N THR A 59 3.05 -15.89 6.56
CA THR A 59 4.43 -15.66 6.12
C THR A 59 5.20 -16.99 6.14
N PRO A 60 6.11 -17.23 5.18
CA PRO A 60 6.54 -16.30 4.11
C PRO A 60 5.62 -16.24 2.87
N GLY A 61 4.83 -17.28 2.57
CA GLY A 61 4.15 -17.42 1.26
C GLY A 61 2.75 -16.80 1.12
N GLY A 62 2.29 -15.99 2.07
CA GLY A 62 0.93 -15.43 2.03
C GLY A 62 0.68 -14.42 0.90
N LEU A 63 1.71 -14.06 0.12
CA LEU A 63 1.59 -13.22 -1.07
C LEU A 63 1.78 -13.98 -2.38
N ASP A 64 2.22 -15.23 -2.37
CA ASP A 64 2.60 -15.95 -3.60
C ASP A 64 1.43 -16.00 -4.60
N ALA A 65 0.25 -16.43 -4.14
CA ALA A 65 -0.94 -16.49 -4.98
C ALA A 65 -1.41 -15.10 -5.50
N PHE A 66 -1.12 -14.02 -4.77
CA PHE A 66 -1.41 -12.66 -5.22
C PHE A 66 -0.41 -12.25 -6.30
N VAL A 67 0.89 -12.47 -6.06
CA VAL A 67 1.95 -12.17 -7.00
C VAL A 67 1.76 -12.95 -8.30
N ASP A 68 1.44 -14.23 -8.22
CA ASP A 68 1.33 -15.09 -9.40
C ASP A 68 0.07 -14.83 -10.23
N ARG A 69 -1.03 -14.39 -9.60
CA ARG A 69 -2.35 -14.32 -10.27
C ARG A 69 -2.93 -12.92 -10.42
N VAL A 70 -2.57 -11.97 -9.56
CA VAL A 70 -3.13 -10.61 -9.60
C VAL A 70 -2.15 -9.63 -10.24
N VAL A 71 -0.85 -9.71 -9.92
CA VAL A 71 0.15 -8.78 -10.47
C VAL A 71 0.18 -8.77 -12.01
N PRO A 72 0.13 -9.92 -12.72
CA PRO A 72 0.08 -9.92 -14.18
C PRO A 72 -1.15 -9.17 -14.72
N LEU A 73 -2.33 -9.33 -14.09
CA LEU A 73 -3.55 -8.63 -14.50
C LEU A 73 -3.44 -7.12 -14.27
N LEU A 74 -2.81 -6.69 -13.18
CA LEU A 74 -2.54 -5.27 -12.92
C LEU A 74 -1.54 -4.67 -13.94
N GLN A 75 -0.56 -5.47 -14.37
CA GLN A 75 0.39 -5.09 -15.42
C GLN A 75 -0.29 -4.98 -16.78
N GLU A 76 -1.13 -5.95 -17.16
CA GLU A 76 -1.94 -5.92 -18.38
C GLU A 76 -2.86 -4.69 -18.43
N ARG A 77 -3.40 -4.28 -17.28
CA ARG A 77 -4.23 -3.07 -17.13
C ARG A 77 -3.43 -1.76 -17.11
N GLY A 78 -2.10 -1.83 -17.06
CA GLY A 78 -1.23 -0.65 -17.01
C GLY A 78 -1.21 0.09 -15.66
N VAL A 79 -1.80 -0.48 -14.61
CA VAL A 79 -1.81 0.11 -13.26
C VAL A 79 -0.68 -0.40 -12.36
N HIS A 80 0.09 -1.37 -12.85
CA HIS A 80 1.31 -1.82 -12.19
C HIS A 80 2.49 -1.90 -13.17
N ARG A 81 3.67 -1.57 -12.68
CA ARG A 81 4.92 -1.61 -13.46
C ARG A 81 5.30 -3.03 -13.85
N THR A 82 5.88 -3.19 -15.03
CA THR A 82 6.44 -4.48 -15.52
C THR A 82 7.93 -4.62 -15.23
N GLU A 83 8.63 -3.50 -15.09
CA GLU A 83 10.07 -3.46 -14.79
C GLU A 83 10.42 -2.27 -13.88
N TYR A 84 11.62 -2.31 -13.31
CA TYR A 84 12.18 -1.22 -12.51
C TYR A 84 13.27 -0.50 -13.32
N SER A 85 13.15 0.81 -13.47
CA SER A 85 14.07 1.62 -14.29
C SER A 85 15.16 2.36 -13.51
N GLY A 86 15.22 2.18 -12.18
CA GLY A 86 16.20 2.84 -11.31
C GLY A 86 16.76 1.93 -10.22
N THR A 87 17.77 2.41 -9.51
CA THR A 87 18.46 1.63 -8.46
C THR A 87 18.07 2.04 -7.04
N THR A 88 17.29 3.12 -6.89
CA THR A 88 16.89 3.65 -5.58
C THR A 88 15.38 3.52 -5.39
N LEU A 89 14.96 3.38 -4.13
CA LEU A 89 13.55 3.40 -3.77
C LEU A 89 12.85 4.69 -4.24
N ARG A 90 13.55 5.84 -4.22
CA ARG A 90 13.01 7.09 -4.75
C ARG A 90 12.69 6.99 -6.24
N ALA A 91 13.60 6.43 -7.03
CA ALA A 91 13.36 6.20 -8.45
C ALA A 91 12.17 5.26 -8.69
N HIS A 92 12.03 4.20 -7.89
CA HIS A 92 10.89 3.27 -7.98
C HIS A 92 9.54 3.90 -7.61
N LEU A 93 9.56 4.97 -6.82
CA LEU A 93 8.39 5.76 -6.39
C LEU A 93 8.16 7.02 -7.25
N GLY A 94 8.96 7.26 -8.30
CA GLY A 94 8.86 8.48 -9.11
C GLY A 94 9.27 9.76 -8.39
N LEU A 95 10.03 9.65 -7.30
CA LEU A 95 10.49 10.77 -6.49
C LEU A 95 11.83 11.31 -7.03
N PRO A 96 12.04 12.65 -6.99
CA PRO A 96 13.30 13.24 -7.42
C PRO A 96 14.47 12.79 -6.52
N GLU A 97 15.68 12.81 -7.07
CA GLU A 97 16.88 12.56 -6.29
C GLU A 97 17.01 13.60 -5.17
N SER A 98 17.44 13.16 -3.99
CA SER A 98 17.68 14.08 -2.89
C SER A 98 18.90 14.93 -3.22
N ALA A 99 18.77 16.26 -3.16
CA ALA A 99 19.93 17.13 -3.20
C ALA A 99 20.92 16.73 -2.07
N PRO A 100 22.24 16.80 -2.32
CA PRO A 100 23.23 16.55 -1.27
C PRO A 100 23.01 17.52 -0.13
N ARG A 101 23.00 17.00 1.11
CA ARG A 101 22.85 17.82 2.31
C ARG A 101 24.02 18.82 2.37
N ALA A 102 23.74 20.05 2.79
CA ALA A 102 24.70 21.17 2.82
C ALA A 102 25.96 20.97 3.70
N GLY A 103 26.18 19.78 4.28
CA GLY A 103 27.29 19.48 5.20
C GLY A 103 28.43 18.61 4.63
N GLU A 104 28.35 18.10 3.39
CA GLU A 104 29.37 17.17 2.86
C GLU A 104 30.50 17.85 2.06
N ARG A 105 30.49 19.17 1.90
CA ARG A 105 31.50 19.90 1.12
C ARG A 105 32.81 20.24 1.85
N ASN A 106 32.95 19.98 3.15
CA ASN A 106 34.12 20.39 3.95
C ASN A 106 34.85 19.23 4.65
N ARG A 107 35.13 18.12 3.96
CA ARG A 107 36.00 17.06 4.51
C ARG A 107 37.29 16.79 3.74
N ASN A 108 37.62 17.58 2.71
CA ASN A 108 38.87 17.43 1.97
C ASN A 108 39.59 18.78 1.86
N VAL A 109 40.28 19.18 2.93
CA VAL A 109 41.48 20.02 2.83
C VAL A 109 42.52 19.38 3.75
N HIS A 110 43.47 18.69 3.12
CA HIS A 110 44.79 18.40 3.68
C HIS A 110 45.77 19.26 2.90
#